data_AF-A0A6M1UFF9-F1
#
_entry.id   AF-A0A6M1UFF9-F1
#
_cell.length_a   1.000
_cell.length_b   1.000
_cell.length_c   1.000
_cell.angle_alpha   90.00
_cell.angle_beta   90.00
_cell.angle_gamma   90.00
#
_symmetry.space_group_name_H-M   'P 1'
#
loop_
_entity.id
_entity.type
_entity.pdbx_description
1 polymer ?
#
loop_
_entity_poly.entity_id
_entity_poly.type
_entity_poly.pdbx_seq_one_letter_code
_entity_poly.pdbx_strand_id
1 'polypeptide(L)'
;MGKSDADHAGLESLLQAVDRERLDKHVKALCQWDRLTGESGAERAVDAIIEELSAYGIDHERHRLEMYCSDPIHGEVQVLSPEPYSLRAKARSFCKHCPDGISGEVIYDPYSRGEGLNPREEEEWLRKLAGKVVLSWNYYEDYVQKLEQVGAKGLIHIWPTPEALIHEETVVRSGEPQRPRTCIPCPTFRWSA
;
A
#
# COMPACT_ATOMS: atom_id res chain seq x y z
N MET A 1 -30.54 -35.92 -7.04
CA MET A 1 -29.89 -35.68 -8.34
C MET A 1 -30.79 -34.70 -9.09
N GLY A 2 -30.42 -33.43 -9.21
CA GLY A 2 -31.32 -32.41 -9.81
C GLY A 2 -31.07 -30.95 -9.42
N LYS A 3 -29.82 -30.56 -9.12
CA LYS A 3 -29.45 -29.15 -8.86
C LYS A 3 -28.46 -28.57 -9.89
N SER A 4 -27.98 -29.34 -10.88
CA SER A 4 -26.93 -28.85 -11.78
C SER A 4 -27.46 -27.95 -12.90
N ASP A 5 -28.56 -28.30 -13.54
CA ASP A 5 -28.86 -27.72 -14.86
C ASP A 5 -29.57 -26.36 -14.78
N ALA A 6 -30.36 -26.12 -13.72
CA ALA A 6 -31.01 -24.84 -13.46
C ALA A 6 -30.01 -23.76 -12.99
N ASP A 7 -29.02 -24.17 -12.19
CA ASP A 7 -27.99 -23.27 -11.67
C ASP A 7 -27.01 -22.83 -12.78
N HIS A 8 -26.73 -23.72 -13.75
CA HIS A 8 -25.92 -23.38 -14.93
C HIS A 8 -26.65 -22.44 -15.89
N ALA A 9 -27.92 -22.68 -16.18
CA ALA A 9 -28.73 -21.78 -17.01
C ALA A 9 -28.89 -20.39 -16.37
N GLY A 10 -29.02 -20.33 -15.03
CA GLY A 10 -29.04 -19.07 -14.28
C GLY A 10 -27.71 -18.31 -14.39
N LEU A 11 -26.58 -18.99 -14.21
CA LEU A 11 -25.25 -18.39 -14.34
C LEU A 11 -24.97 -17.86 -15.75
N GLU A 12 -25.30 -18.64 -16.79
CA GLU A 12 -25.14 -18.20 -18.19
C GLU A 12 -25.99 -16.97 -18.50
N SER A 13 -27.22 -16.92 -18.00
CA SER A 13 -28.09 -15.75 -18.17
C SER A 13 -27.52 -14.49 -17.48
N LEU A 14 -26.90 -14.64 -16.31
CA LEU A 14 -26.24 -13.54 -15.60
C LEU A 14 -25.01 -13.04 -16.36
N LEU A 15 -24.19 -13.95 -16.89
CA LEU A 15 -23.02 -13.59 -17.70
C LEU A 15 -23.42 -12.82 -18.97
N GLN A 16 -24.52 -13.22 -19.62
CA GLN A 16 -25.05 -12.52 -20.79
C GLN A 16 -25.63 -11.14 -20.44
N ALA A 17 -26.09 -10.94 -19.21
CA ALA A 17 -26.61 -9.65 -18.74
C ALA A 17 -25.50 -8.65 -18.40
N VAL A 18 -24.22 -9.08 -18.36
CA VAL A 18 -23.08 -8.17 -18.13
C VAL A 18 -22.88 -7.28 -19.35
N ASP A 19 -23.15 -5.99 -19.16
CA ASP A 19 -23.05 -4.97 -20.18
C ASP A 19 -21.70 -4.25 -20.11
N ARG A 20 -20.85 -4.48 -21.12
CA ARG A 20 -19.50 -3.89 -21.19
C ARG A 20 -19.51 -2.37 -21.28
N GLU A 21 -20.45 -1.78 -22.01
CA GLU A 21 -20.50 -0.32 -22.17
C GLU A 21 -20.88 0.35 -20.84
N ARG A 22 -21.79 -0.29 -20.11
CA ARG A 22 -22.17 0.15 -18.77
C ARG A 22 -21.03 0.03 -17.77
N LEU A 23 -20.28 -1.08 -17.79
CA LEU A 23 -19.08 -1.23 -16.95
C LEU A 23 -18.06 -0.12 -17.22
N ASP A 24 -17.77 0.16 -18.50
CA ASP A 24 -16.85 1.23 -18.89
C ASP A 24 -17.34 2.61 -18.41
N LYS A 25 -18.64 2.90 -18.51
CA LYS A 25 -19.24 4.13 -17.97
C LYS A 25 -19.01 4.26 -16.46
N HIS A 26 -19.24 3.20 -15.68
CA HIS A 26 -19.02 3.23 -14.23
C HIS A 26 -17.56 3.41 -13.86
N VAL A 27 -16.65 2.70 -14.54
CA VAL A 27 -15.20 2.85 -14.34
C VAL A 27 -14.77 4.29 -14.62
N LYS A 28 -15.18 4.84 -15.77
CA LYS A 28 -14.86 6.23 -16.14
C LYS A 28 -15.39 7.25 -15.15
N ALA A 29 -16.59 7.06 -14.62
CA ALA A 29 -17.15 7.94 -13.59
C ALA A 29 -16.31 7.89 -12.30
N LEU A 30 -16.01 6.69 -11.80
CA LEU A 30 -15.24 6.48 -10.57
C LEU A 30 -13.78 6.94 -10.66
N CYS A 31 -13.19 6.92 -11.86
CA CYS A 31 -11.83 7.41 -12.11
C CYS A 31 -11.70 8.95 -12.13
N GLN A 32 -12.80 9.71 -12.02
CA GLN A 32 -12.75 11.17 -11.97
C GLN A 32 -12.31 11.72 -10.62
N TRP A 33 -12.31 10.89 -9.57
CA TRP A 33 -12.03 11.30 -8.21
C TRP A 33 -10.82 10.56 -7.65
N ASP A 34 -10.00 11.28 -6.87
CA ASP A 34 -9.10 10.63 -5.92
C ASP A 34 -9.96 10.03 -4.80
N ARG A 35 -9.82 8.72 -4.60
CA ARG A 35 -10.64 7.95 -3.66
C ARG A 35 -9.85 7.53 -2.43
N LEU A 36 -8.87 8.33 -2.03
CA LEU A 36 -8.21 8.20 -0.74
C LEU A 36 -9.26 8.19 0.39
N THR A 37 -9.18 7.18 1.26
CA THR A 37 -10.15 6.96 2.33
C THR A 37 -10.24 8.16 3.27
N GLY A 38 -11.46 8.60 3.57
CA GLY A 38 -11.71 9.76 4.44
C GLY A 38 -11.75 11.10 3.70
N GLU A 39 -11.38 11.13 2.42
CA GLU A 39 -11.40 12.34 1.61
C GLU A 39 -12.71 12.52 0.82
N SER A 40 -12.97 13.77 0.42
CA SER A 40 -14.21 14.14 -0.28
C SER A 40 -14.44 13.38 -1.59
N GLY A 41 -13.39 12.96 -2.30
CA GLY A 41 -13.50 12.20 -3.53
C GLY A 41 -13.96 10.75 -3.32
N ALA A 42 -13.55 10.11 -2.21
CA ALA A 42 -14.08 8.81 -1.81
C ALA A 42 -15.58 8.89 -1.48
N GLU A 43 -16.00 9.96 -0.79
CA GLU A 43 -17.41 10.16 -0.46
C GLU A 43 -18.28 10.39 -1.70
N ARG A 44 -17.78 11.16 -2.68
CA ARG A 44 -18.46 11.33 -3.98
C ARG A 44 -18.60 10.02 -4.76
N ALA A 45 -17.58 9.15 -4.69
CA ALA A 45 -17.66 7.84 -5.32
C ALA A 45 -18.75 6.96 -4.69
N VAL A 46 -18.93 7.03 -3.37
CA VAL A 46 -20.02 6.35 -2.65
C VAL A 46 -21.37 6.93 -3.05
N ASP A 47 -21.49 8.25 -3.14
CA ASP A 47 -22.73 8.92 -3.57
C ASP A 47 -23.14 8.45 -4.97
N ALA A 48 -22.19 8.39 -5.92
CA ALA A 48 -22.45 7.90 -7.28
C ALA A 48 -22.90 6.43 -7.32
N ILE A 49 -22.39 5.57 -6.43
CA ILE A 49 -22.83 4.18 -6.31
C ILE A 49 -24.26 4.13 -5.76
N ILE A 50 -24.56 4.92 -4.72
CA ILE A 50 -25.90 5.00 -4.12
C ILE A 50 -26.95 5.48 -5.13
N GLU A 51 -26.62 6.49 -5.94
CA GLU A 51 -27.49 6.99 -7.01
C GLU A 51 -27.82 5.89 -8.02
N GLU A 52 -26.83 5.11 -8.45
CA GLU A 52 -27.02 4.02 -9.40
C GLU A 52 -27.85 2.87 -8.79
N LEU A 53 -27.57 2.46 -7.53
CA LEU A 53 -28.37 1.45 -6.83
C LEU A 53 -29.82 1.89 -6.68
N SER A 54 -30.04 3.16 -6.33
CA SER A 54 -31.38 3.75 -6.22
C SER A 54 -32.12 3.72 -7.57
N ALA A 55 -31.43 4.03 -8.67
CA ALA A 55 -32.00 3.99 -10.01
C ALA A 55 -32.43 2.57 -10.43
N TYR A 56 -31.77 1.52 -9.92
CA TYR A 56 -32.18 0.13 -10.11
C TYR A 56 -33.25 -0.35 -9.11
N GLY A 57 -33.66 0.48 -8.14
CA GLY A 57 -34.57 0.06 -7.08
C GLY A 57 -33.96 -0.96 -6.13
N ILE A 58 -32.63 -0.93 -5.96
CA ILE A 58 -31.90 -1.80 -5.04
C ILE A 58 -31.84 -1.15 -3.67
N ASP A 59 -32.37 -1.84 -2.66
CA ASP A 59 -32.28 -1.44 -1.26
C ASP A 59 -30.81 -1.33 -0.82
N HIS A 60 -30.47 -0.25 -0.14
CA HIS A 60 -29.12 0.04 0.31
C HIS A 60 -29.12 0.82 1.63
N GLU A 61 -28.04 0.68 2.39
CA GLU A 61 -27.78 1.45 3.59
C GLU A 61 -26.32 1.93 3.56
N ARG A 62 -26.08 3.19 3.94
CA ARG A 62 -24.73 3.73 4.07
C ARG A 62 -24.26 3.64 5.52
N HIS A 63 -23.25 2.82 5.75
CA HIS A 63 -22.55 2.80 7.03
C HIS A 63 -21.37 3.77 7.05
N ARG A 64 -21.13 4.37 8.21
CA ARG A 64 -19.98 5.25 8.47
C ARG A 64 -19.22 4.70 9.68
N LEU A 65 -17.90 4.72 9.59
CA LEU A 65 -17.02 4.23 10.63
C LEU A 65 -15.91 5.25 10.89
N GLU A 66 -15.62 5.50 12.17
CA GLU A 66 -14.45 6.28 12.56
C GLU A 66 -13.22 5.37 12.51
N MET A 67 -12.20 5.79 11.76
CA MET A 67 -10.96 5.04 11.61
C MET A 67 -9.76 5.98 11.59
N TYR A 68 -8.60 5.46 12.01
CA TYR A 68 -7.35 6.16 11.76
C TYR A 68 -6.92 5.90 10.32
N CYS A 69 -6.74 6.99 9.58
CA CYS A 69 -6.16 6.98 8.25
C CYS A 69 -4.76 7.58 8.32
N SER A 70 -3.89 7.14 7.43
CA SER A 70 -2.59 7.77 7.20
C SER A 70 -2.54 8.21 5.76
N ASP A 71 -2.22 9.49 5.53
CA ASP A 71 -1.92 10.03 4.21
C ASP A 71 -0.51 10.65 4.23
N PRO A 72 0.51 9.93 3.73
CA PRO A 72 1.86 10.46 3.67
C PRO A 72 1.99 11.59 2.63
N ILE A 73 2.17 12.81 3.13
CA ILE A 73 2.22 14.03 2.31
C ILE A 73 3.52 14.12 1.48
N HIS A 74 4.64 13.66 2.04
CA HIS A 74 5.97 13.82 1.41
C HIS A 74 6.88 12.60 1.63
N GLY A 75 7.75 12.35 0.66
CA GLY A 75 8.73 11.26 0.60
C GLY A 75 9.93 11.67 -0.26
N GLU A 76 11.16 11.45 0.20
CA GLU A 76 12.37 11.67 -0.62
C GLU A 76 13.49 10.75 -0.15
N VAL A 77 14.23 10.18 -1.11
CA VAL A 77 15.48 9.47 -0.82
C VAL A 77 16.63 10.32 -1.33
N GLN A 78 17.55 10.66 -0.44
CA GLN A 78 18.79 11.37 -0.79
C GLN A 78 19.96 10.40 -0.69
N VAL A 79 20.69 10.25 -1.80
CA VAL A 79 21.99 9.60 -1.81
C VAL A 79 23.02 10.67 -1.46
N LEU A 80 23.77 10.46 -0.38
CA LEU A 80 24.75 11.43 0.12
C LEU A 80 26.17 11.17 -0.41
N SER A 81 26.45 9.95 -0.86
CA SER A 81 27.75 9.51 -1.35
C SER A 81 27.62 8.27 -2.24
N PRO A 82 28.56 8.03 -3.18
CA PRO A 82 29.74 8.85 -3.48
C PRO A 82 29.40 10.15 -4.22
N GLU A 83 28.34 10.13 -5.04
CA GLU A 83 27.83 11.32 -5.74
C GLU A 83 26.46 11.69 -5.19
N PRO A 84 26.26 12.92 -4.68
CA PRO A 84 24.98 13.32 -4.13
C PRO A 84 23.89 13.45 -5.19
N TYR A 85 22.73 12.82 -4.96
CA TYR A 85 21.53 13.05 -5.76
C TYR A 85 20.25 12.71 -5.00
N SER A 86 19.12 13.24 -5.46
CA SER A 86 17.79 12.99 -4.91
C SER A 86 16.97 12.08 -5.81
N LEU A 87 16.18 11.22 -5.20
CA LEU A 87 15.15 10.41 -5.83
C LEU A 87 13.79 10.80 -5.27
N ARG A 88 12.82 10.97 -6.17
CA ARG A 88 11.43 11.10 -5.76
C ARG A 88 10.95 9.79 -5.17
N ALA A 89 10.33 9.85 -4.00
CA ALA A 89 9.72 8.71 -3.34
C ALA A 89 8.37 9.13 -2.74
N LYS A 90 7.57 8.15 -2.30
CA LYS A 90 6.43 8.41 -1.42
C LYS A 90 6.62 7.56 -0.17
N ALA A 91 6.36 8.17 0.99
CA ALA A 91 6.32 7.43 2.24
C ALA A 91 5.11 6.48 2.24
N ARG A 92 5.25 5.33 2.89
CA ARG A 92 4.14 4.36 3.00
C ARG A 92 3.09 4.84 3.98
N SER A 93 1.83 4.50 3.71
CA SER A 93 0.75 4.72 4.67
C SER A 93 1.07 4.02 5.99
N PHE A 94 0.89 4.75 7.09
CA PHE A 94 1.24 4.43 8.48
C PHE A 94 2.73 4.21 8.78
N CYS A 95 3.66 4.60 7.90
CA CYS A 95 5.08 4.62 8.29
C CYS A 95 5.32 5.59 9.46
N LYS A 96 6.49 5.51 10.10
CA LYS A 96 6.85 6.52 11.11
C LYS A 96 6.85 7.90 10.48
N HIS A 97 6.30 8.87 11.20
CA HIS A 97 6.54 10.27 10.90
C HIS A 97 7.97 10.65 11.37
N CYS A 98 8.84 10.95 10.40
CA CYS A 98 10.23 11.35 10.65
C CYS A 98 10.53 12.67 9.91
N PRO A 99 10.14 13.82 10.46
CA PRO A 99 10.27 15.12 9.78
C PRO A 99 11.72 15.57 9.58
N ASP A 100 12.62 15.10 10.44
CA ASP A 100 14.08 15.32 10.32
C ASP A 100 14.78 14.21 9.54
N GLY A 101 14.01 13.27 8.99
CA GLY A 101 14.52 12.15 8.22
C GLY A 101 15.26 11.10 9.03
N ILE A 102 15.83 10.15 8.29
CA ILE A 102 16.76 9.16 8.81
C ILE A 102 17.95 9.05 7.88
N SER A 103 19.11 8.75 8.45
CA SER A 103 20.33 8.54 7.69
C SER A 103 21.06 7.30 8.19
N GLY A 104 21.62 6.55 7.25
CA GLY A 104 22.37 5.34 7.53
C GLY A 104 22.97 4.78 6.26
N GLU A 105 23.92 3.88 6.44
CA GLU A 105 24.46 3.09 5.34
C GLU A 105 23.36 2.23 4.73
N VAL A 106 23.29 2.24 3.39
CA VAL A 106 22.32 1.44 2.65
C VAL A 106 22.87 0.03 2.47
N ILE A 107 22.04 -0.98 2.76
CA ILE A 107 22.33 -2.38 2.44
C ILE A 107 21.24 -2.91 1.51
N TYR A 108 21.65 -3.49 0.38
CA TYR A 108 20.72 -4.15 -0.54
C TYR A 108 20.43 -5.57 -0.04
N ASP A 109 19.15 -5.96 -0.06
CA ASP A 109 18.72 -7.34 0.18
C ASP A 109 18.64 -8.13 -1.12
N PRO A 110 19.64 -8.99 -1.43
CA PRO A 110 19.62 -9.78 -2.66
C PRO A 110 18.59 -10.91 -2.64
N TYR A 111 18.13 -11.33 -1.46
CA TYR A 111 17.19 -12.45 -1.28
C TYR A 111 15.73 -12.03 -1.43
N SER A 112 15.49 -10.71 -1.46
CA SER A 112 14.16 -10.11 -1.52
C SER A 112 13.33 -10.43 -2.78
N ARG A 113 13.92 -11.06 -3.81
CA ARG A 113 13.25 -11.44 -5.07
C ARG A 113 12.83 -12.90 -5.20
N GLY A 114 13.15 -13.77 -4.25
CA GLY A 114 12.58 -15.12 -4.24
C GLY A 114 13.53 -16.28 -3.93
N GLU A 115 14.83 -16.08 -3.84
CA GLU A 115 15.70 -17.10 -3.25
C GLU A 115 15.54 -17.04 -1.72
N GLY A 116 14.56 -17.81 -1.23
CA GLY A 116 14.30 -17.95 0.19
C GLY A 116 15.53 -18.53 0.88
N LEU A 117 15.99 -17.84 1.91
CA LEU A 117 16.99 -18.36 2.83
C LEU A 117 16.36 -19.45 3.71
N ASN A 118 17.15 -20.44 4.11
CA ASN A 118 16.70 -21.31 5.20
C ASN A 118 16.65 -20.51 6.52
N PRO A 119 15.95 -20.98 7.57
CA PRO A 119 15.75 -20.20 8.79
C PRO A 119 17.04 -19.70 9.46
N ARG A 120 18.12 -20.49 9.41
CA ARG A 120 19.40 -20.09 9.99
C ARG A 120 20.10 -19.03 9.15
N GLU A 121 20.11 -19.19 7.83
CA GLU A 121 20.66 -18.20 6.91
C GLU A 121 19.88 -16.88 6.98
N GLU A 122 18.55 -16.96 7.10
CA GLU A 122 17.69 -15.79 7.27
C GLU A 122 18.05 -15.04 8.56
N GLU A 123 18.20 -15.76 9.67
CA GLU A 123 18.59 -15.14 10.94
C GLU A 123 19.98 -14.48 10.86
N GLU A 124 20.96 -15.17 10.27
CA GLU A 124 22.31 -14.63 10.06
C GLU A 124 22.30 -13.41 9.11
N TRP A 125 21.42 -13.40 8.12
CA TRP A 125 21.23 -12.26 7.21
C TRP A 125 20.57 -11.07 7.91
N LEU A 126 19.44 -11.28 8.57
CA LEU A 126 18.68 -10.24 9.25
C LEU A 126 19.53 -9.49 10.29
N ARG A 127 20.41 -10.20 11.02
CA ARG A 127 21.36 -9.55 11.95
C ARG A 127 22.28 -8.53 11.28
N LYS A 128 22.61 -8.69 10.00
CA LYS A 128 23.45 -7.74 9.25
C LYS A 128 22.71 -6.45 8.89
N LEU A 129 21.37 -6.46 8.93
CA LEU A 129 20.52 -5.32 8.61
C LEU A 129 20.39 -4.33 9.78
N ALA A 130 20.80 -4.73 10.98
CA ALA A 130 20.77 -3.91 12.18
C ALA A 130 21.52 -2.57 11.96
N GLY A 131 20.85 -1.46 12.23
CA GLY A 131 21.40 -0.11 12.08
C GLY A 131 21.55 0.39 10.63
N LYS A 132 21.13 -0.39 9.63
CA LYS A 132 21.21 -0.04 8.19
C LYS A 132 19.88 0.48 7.65
N VAL A 133 19.93 1.21 6.55
CA VAL A 133 18.75 1.47 5.70
C VAL A 133 18.69 0.36 4.67
N VAL A 134 17.63 -0.44 4.67
CA VAL A 134 17.52 -1.63 3.82
C VAL A 134 16.88 -1.24 2.49
N LEU A 135 17.50 -1.60 1.38
CA LEU A 135 16.95 -1.51 0.03
C LEU A 135 16.48 -2.91 -0.41
N SER A 136 15.19 -3.10 -0.67
CA SER A 136 14.62 -4.45 -0.86
C SER A 136 13.46 -4.47 -1.84
N TRP A 137 13.30 -5.59 -2.55
CA TRP A 137 12.08 -5.90 -3.33
C TRP A 137 10.94 -6.45 -2.47
N ASN A 138 11.25 -6.87 -1.25
CA ASN A 138 10.27 -7.37 -0.29
C ASN A 138 9.75 -6.18 0.52
N TYR A 139 8.46 -5.92 0.42
CA TYR A 139 7.76 -4.85 1.12
C TYR A 139 6.62 -5.34 2.01
N TYR A 140 6.47 -6.66 2.12
CA TYR A 140 5.41 -7.29 2.89
C TYR A 140 5.55 -7.00 4.39
N GLU A 141 4.43 -7.12 5.08
CA GLU A 141 4.29 -6.73 6.47
C GLU A 141 5.20 -7.54 7.41
N ASP A 142 5.24 -8.85 7.22
CA ASP A 142 6.08 -9.78 7.98
C ASP A 142 7.56 -9.45 7.87
N TYR A 143 8.01 -9.06 6.67
CA TYR A 143 9.36 -8.61 6.43
C TYR A 143 9.66 -7.28 7.13
N VAL A 144 8.75 -6.30 7.05
CA VAL A 144 8.89 -5.04 7.80
C VAL A 144 9.00 -5.29 9.30
N GLN A 145 8.19 -6.21 9.86
CA GLN A 145 8.29 -6.57 11.27
C GLN A 145 9.64 -7.20 11.62
N LYS A 146 10.18 -8.08 10.76
CA LYS A 146 11.53 -8.65 10.93
C LYS A 146 12.60 -7.56 10.94
N LEU A 147 12.52 -6.58 10.03
CA LEU A 147 13.43 -5.44 9.97
C LEU A 147 13.37 -4.59 11.24
N GLU A 148 12.17 -4.34 11.76
CA GLU A 148 11.98 -3.62 13.01
C GLU A 148 12.60 -4.37 14.19
N GLN A 149 12.37 -5.69 14.29
CA GLN A 149 12.89 -6.54 15.36
C GLN A 149 14.42 -6.57 15.41
N VAL A 150 15.10 -6.59 14.26
CA VAL A 150 16.56 -6.55 14.20
C VAL A 150 17.15 -5.14 14.30
N GLY A 151 16.30 -4.11 14.42
CA GLY A 151 16.74 -2.72 14.57
C GLY A 151 17.30 -2.11 13.28
N ALA A 152 16.79 -2.50 12.11
CA ALA A 152 17.02 -1.75 10.89
C ALA A 152 16.51 -0.31 11.05
N LYS A 153 17.20 0.66 10.44
CA LYS A 153 16.83 2.07 10.55
C LYS A 153 15.65 2.44 9.66
N GLY A 154 15.55 1.83 8.49
CA GLY A 154 14.65 2.23 7.42
C GLY A 154 14.49 1.13 6.38
N LEU A 155 13.39 1.18 5.62
CA LEU A 155 13.18 0.38 4.42
C LEU A 155 12.92 1.31 3.23
N ILE A 156 13.69 1.14 2.17
CA ILE A 156 13.42 1.65 0.83
C ILE A 156 12.95 0.45 0.01
N HIS A 157 11.66 0.40 -0.32
CA HIS A 157 11.13 -0.67 -1.16
C HIS A 157 11.32 -0.36 -2.64
N ILE A 158 11.58 -1.38 -3.43
CA ILE A 158 11.60 -1.27 -4.88
C ILE A 158 10.31 -1.87 -5.42
N TRP A 159 9.55 -1.06 -6.14
CA TRP A 159 8.31 -1.51 -6.73
C TRP A 159 8.59 -2.36 -7.98
N PRO A 160 8.03 -3.58 -8.10
CA PRO A 160 8.42 -4.57 -9.12
C PRO A 160 7.72 -4.37 -10.46
N THR A 161 7.53 -3.14 -10.93
CA THR A 161 6.97 -2.84 -12.25
C THR A 161 7.93 -1.96 -13.06
N PRO A 162 7.89 -2.05 -14.41
CA PRO A 162 8.76 -1.25 -15.28
C PRO A 162 8.28 0.19 -15.48
N GLU A 163 7.14 0.58 -14.91
CA GLU A 163 6.64 1.94 -15.02
C GLU A 163 7.45 2.92 -14.16
N ALA A 164 7.48 4.18 -14.56
CA ALA A 164 8.17 5.24 -13.82
C ALA A 164 7.28 5.88 -12.74
N LEU A 165 6.12 5.30 -12.45
CA LEU A 165 5.19 5.82 -11.45
C LEU A 165 5.67 5.50 -10.04
N ILE A 166 5.39 6.41 -9.10
CA ILE A 166 5.66 6.19 -7.69
C ILE A 166 4.47 5.45 -7.12
N HIS A 167 4.73 4.31 -6.49
CA HIS A 167 3.70 3.50 -5.86
C HIS A 167 3.58 3.81 -4.38
N GLU A 168 2.35 3.77 -3.90
CA GLU A 168 2.04 3.80 -2.49
C GLU A 168 1.67 2.40 -2.02
N GLU A 169 2.06 2.07 -0.79
CA GLU A 169 1.64 0.86 -0.11
C GLU A 169 1.39 1.15 1.37
N THR A 170 0.55 0.32 2.01
CA THR A 170 0.23 0.44 3.42
C THR A 170 1.16 -0.45 4.24
N VAL A 171 1.74 0.07 5.33
CA VAL A 171 2.24 -0.78 6.43
C VAL A 171 1.15 -0.82 7.48
N VAL A 172 0.78 -1.99 7.98
CA VAL A 172 0.09 -2.04 9.28
C VAL A 172 0.84 -3.06 10.11
N ARG A 173 0.65 -3.08 11.42
CA ARG A 173 1.08 -4.22 12.23
C ARG A 173 -0.15 -5.09 12.53
N SER A 174 -0.21 -6.25 11.91
CA SER A 174 -1.24 -7.25 12.09
C SER A 174 -1.23 -7.73 13.55
N GLY A 175 -2.37 -7.61 14.22
CA GLY A 175 -2.59 -8.11 15.59
C GLY A 175 -2.55 -7.07 16.71
N GLU A 176 -2.25 -5.79 16.44
CA GLU A 176 -2.39 -4.71 17.41
C GLU A 176 -3.59 -3.80 17.05
N PRO A 177 -4.38 -3.33 18.04
CA PRO A 177 -5.36 -2.27 17.78
C PRO A 177 -4.63 -1.09 17.15
N GLN A 178 -5.24 -0.40 16.19
CA GLN A 178 -4.68 0.82 15.61
C GLN A 178 -4.44 1.85 16.72
N ARG A 179 -3.21 1.86 17.24
CA ARG A 179 -2.71 2.76 18.25
C ARG A 179 -1.59 3.57 17.59
N PRO A 180 -1.46 4.86 17.89
CA PRO A 180 -0.38 5.67 17.36
C PRO A 180 0.94 5.22 17.98
N ARG A 181 1.63 4.26 17.35
CA ARG A 181 3.01 3.89 17.65
C ARG A 181 3.79 3.69 16.36
N THR A 182 5.08 3.96 16.51
CA THR A 182 6.05 4.21 15.45
C THR A 182 6.31 2.98 14.60
N CYS A 183 5.83 2.95 13.36
CA CYS A 183 6.38 2.06 12.33
C CYS A 183 7.84 2.45 11.99
N ILE A 184 8.49 1.73 11.09
CA ILE A 184 9.84 2.08 10.61
C ILE A 184 9.81 3.47 9.91
N PRO A 185 10.79 4.35 10.18
CA PRO A 185 10.97 5.60 9.47
C PRO A 185 11.02 5.44 7.94
N CYS A 186 10.29 6.29 7.22
CA CYS A 186 10.53 6.56 5.81
C CYS A 186 11.25 7.92 5.72
N PRO A 187 12.38 8.04 4.99
CA PRO A 187 13.18 9.27 4.97
C PRO A 187 12.44 10.43 4.28
N THR A 188 12.51 11.63 4.89
CA THR A 188 12.27 12.96 4.30
C THR A 188 12.99 14.02 5.14
N PHE A 189 13.50 15.09 4.54
CA PHE A 189 14.16 16.21 5.26
C PHE A 189 13.42 17.55 5.09
N ARG A 190 13.72 18.47 6.02
CA ARG A 190 13.14 19.80 6.31
C ARG A 190 14.15 20.92 5.94
N TRP A 191 13.78 22.14 5.56
CA TRP A 191 13.49 23.26 6.48
C TRP A 191 12.85 24.52 5.82
N SER A 192 12.31 25.36 6.70
CA SER A 192 11.48 26.57 6.54
C SER A 192 12.16 27.84 5.99
N ALA A 193 11.43 28.60 5.18
CA ALA A 193 10.79 29.88 5.52
C ALA A 193 9.75 30.21 4.44
#